data_AF-A0A506RAH9-F1
#
_entry.id   AF-A0A506RAH9-F1
#
_cell.length_a   1.000
_cell.length_b   1.000
_cell.length_c   1.000
_cell.angle_alpha   90.00
_cell.angle_beta   90.00
_cell.angle_gamma   90.00
#
_symmetry.space_group_name_H-M   'P 1'
#
loop_
_entity.id
_entity.type
_entity.pdbx_description
1 polymer ?
#
loop_
_entity_poly.entity_id
_entity_poly.type
_entity_poly.pdbx_seq_one_letter_code
_entity_poly.pdbx_strand_id
1 'polypeptide(L)'
;MKKLLMIALSVALGGCTSLPKLEDEARYHQVAANTNGNFLSLFNHKESSDRTPHWQCGLNSHLAGMATEMEEYFKSRPGKPRKILISIHGGLNSISANIDRVENHYEDAKQDGYYPIFIGWRSGAATTLNDRYFRVRNGVDRSKWNTIPSSPFYIASDLLRGVAAIPESFWDQGANFINGHRYRLSGFYEKDIQARLKDFEQPKVLYTGKGSDKSFGEQVTYAAIQVVPGILRLISTPLIEGVANQAWGIMQRRAKTLMYRQQDLTYEGVGQSFGNKIDDDDKQVGDVHQCEEQSPYFKNGKPNGIVAQLLRTIETQQNVEITLVGHSMGAIIANDIVSEFPGLKYEKIIHMAAADSLRNFMQKTLPYLASHKETKFYNLMLHPVNEDQEQSAFGAAPEGSLLIWLDYLLTNPETTLDRVAGRWENAKWAVPLFTSYQGQELSNVHLKLFGLRQTMEYRDTGEKVAEPIKHGDFGDKRFWRPEFYWQ
;
A
#
# COMPACT_ATOMS: atom_id res chain seq x y z
N MET A 1 -19.60 -30.34 -5.69
CA MET A 1 -18.62 -29.26 -6.00
C MET A 1 -19.26 -27.93 -6.42
N LYS A 2 -20.04 -27.82 -7.52
CA LYS A 2 -20.62 -26.53 -7.97
C LYS A 2 -21.47 -25.77 -6.93
N LYS A 3 -22.31 -26.48 -6.16
CA LYS A 3 -23.13 -25.87 -5.09
C LYS A 3 -22.29 -25.41 -3.88
N LEU A 4 -21.21 -26.12 -3.56
CA LEU A 4 -20.31 -25.75 -2.45
C LEU A 4 -19.47 -24.52 -2.80
N LEU A 5 -19.01 -24.41 -4.05
CA LEU A 5 -18.27 -23.25 -4.55
C LEU A 5 -19.14 -21.99 -4.57
N MET A 6 -20.41 -22.10 -4.97
CA MET A 6 -21.35 -20.96 -4.95
C MET A 6 -21.74 -20.53 -3.53
N ILE A 7 -21.91 -21.47 -2.60
CA ILE A 7 -22.19 -21.14 -1.19
C ILE A 7 -20.96 -20.48 -0.53
N ALA A 8 -19.74 -20.97 -0.80
CA ALA A 8 -18.51 -20.34 -0.32
C ALA A 8 -18.33 -18.91 -0.88
N LEU A 9 -18.64 -18.69 -2.17
CA LEU A 9 -18.62 -17.36 -2.78
C LEU A 9 -19.67 -16.42 -2.16
N SER A 10 -20.85 -16.95 -1.84
CA SER A 10 -21.96 -16.17 -1.26
C SER A 10 -21.69 -15.78 0.20
N VAL A 11 -21.06 -16.67 0.98
CA VAL A 11 -20.66 -16.40 2.38
C VAL A 11 -19.46 -15.45 2.44
N ALA A 12 -18.51 -15.54 1.50
CA ALA A 12 -17.39 -14.60 1.40
C ALA A 12 -17.79 -13.18 0.96
N LEU A 13 -18.94 -13.03 0.27
CA LEU A 13 -19.45 -11.74 -0.21
C LEU A 13 -20.52 -11.12 0.72
N GLY A 14 -21.02 -11.86 1.71
CA GLY A 14 -22.18 -11.48 2.54
C GLY A 14 -21.89 -10.89 3.92
N GLY A 15 -20.63 -10.65 4.27
CA GLY A 15 -20.26 -10.13 5.60
C GLY A 15 -20.58 -8.64 5.78
N CYS A 16 -21.83 -8.29 6.08
CA CYS A 16 -22.17 -6.99 6.68
C CYS A 16 -21.82 -7.01 8.17
N THR A 17 -20.54 -7.11 8.53
CA THR A 17 -20.11 -6.78 9.89
C THR A 17 -20.17 -5.26 10.05
N SER A 18 -20.65 -4.79 11.20
CA SER A 18 -20.53 -3.38 11.56
C SER A 18 -19.07 -2.95 11.39
N LEU A 19 -18.86 -1.77 10.82
CA LEU A 19 -17.53 -1.19 10.73
C LEU A 19 -16.88 -1.17 12.12
N PRO A 20 -15.64 -1.69 12.27
CA PRO A 20 -14.90 -1.50 13.51
C PRO A 20 -14.74 0.00 13.77
N LYS A 21 -14.74 0.37 15.05
CA LYS A 21 -14.60 1.75 15.49
C LYS A 21 -13.19 1.96 16.03
N LEU A 22 -12.61 3.08 15.67
CA LEU A 22 -11.35 3.58 16.21
C LEU A 22 -11.60 4.22 17.57
N GLU A 23 -10.67 4.07 18.49
CA GLU A 23 -10.66 4.80 19.77
C GLU A 23 -10.79 6.33 19.56
N ASP A 24 -11.52 7.00 20.45
CA ASP A 24 -11.80 8.44 20.32
C ASP A 24 -10.51 9.27 20.39
N GLU A 25 -9.53 8.82 21.16
CA GLU A 25 -8.19 9.40 21.33
C GLU A 25 -7.35 9.27 20.05
N ALA A 26 -7.52 8.17 19.31
CA ALA A 26 -6.80 7.92 18.06
C ALA A 26 -7.44 8.59 16.84
N ARG A 27 -8.65 9.17 16.99
CA ARG A 27 -9.46 9.65 15.84
C ARG A 27 -8.71 10.58 14.90
N TYR A 28 -7.95 11.52 15.45
CA TYR A 28 -7.21 12.54 14.67
C TYR A 28 -5.86 12.07 14.14
N HIS A 29 -5.52 10.80 14.37
CA HIS A 29 -4.33 10.16 13.84
C HIS A 29 -4.64 9.26 12.65
N GLN A 30 -5.89 9.21 12.15
CA GLN A 30 -6.24 8.41 10.98
C GLN A 30 -7.14 9.17 10.00
N VAL A 31 -6.88 9.00 8.70
CA VAL A 31 -7.84 9.25 7.63
C VAL A 31 -8.13 7.95 6.91
N ALA A 32 -9.41 7.63 6.72
CA ALA A 32 -9.83 6.41 6.05
C ALA A 32 -10.72 6.72 4.86
N ALA A 33 -10.57 5.94 3.78
CA ALA A 33 -11.40 6.02 2.60
C ALA A 33 -12.21 4.74 2.35
N ASN A 34 -13.41 4.92 1.84
CA ASN A 34 -14.20 3.81 1.32
C ASN A 34 -13.71 3.36 -0.07
N THR A 35 -14.46 2.49 -0.73
CA THR A 35 -14.07 1.90 -2.02
C THR A 35 -14.03 2.89 -3.18
N ASN A 36 -14.59 4.09 -3.00
CA ASN A 36 -14.68 5.14 -4.02
C ASN A 36 -13.70 6.29 -3.74
N GLY A 37 -12.87 6.18 -2.69
CA GLY A 37 -11.96 7.26 -2.27
C GLY A 37 -12.61 8.31 -1.36
N ASN A 38 -13.90 8.18 -1.04
CA ASN A 38 -14.61 9.11 -0.17
C ASN A 38 -14.28 8.83 1.30
N PHE A 39 -14.32 9.87 2.13
CA PHE A 39 -14.08 9.76 3.56
C PHE A 39 -14.99 8.72 4.23
N LEU A 40 -14.38 7.88 5.05
CA LEU A 40 -15.01 6.86 5.86
C LEU A 40 -14.78 7.23 7.32
N SER A 41 -15.81 7.74 7.99
CA SER A 41 -15.75 7.98 9.44
C SER A 41 -15.65 6.65 10.19
N LEU A 42 -14.66 6.54 11.07
CA LEU A 42 -14.38 5.36 11.90
C LEU A 42 -14.69 5.60 13.39
N PHE A 43 -15.29 6.74 13.73
CA PHE A 43 -15.55 7.16 15.10
C PHE A 43 -17.02 7.60 15.26
N ASN A 44 -17.50 7.67 16.49
CA ASN A 44 -18.86 8.15 16.76
C ASN A 44 -18.88 9.68 16.72
N HIS A 45 -19.77 10.27 15.93
CA HIS A 45 -20.13 11.67 16.13
C HIS A 45 -20.94 11.76 17.42
N LYS A 46 -20.33 12.23 18.51
CA LYS A 46 -21.00 12.40 19.82
C LYS A 46 -22.11 13.47 19.80
N GLU A 47 -22.22 14.27 18.73
CA GLU A 47 -23.18 15.36 18.63
C GLU A 47 -23.83 15.42 17.25
N SER A 48 -25.00 14.80 17.14
CA SER A 48 -26.21 15.36 16.50
C SER A 48 -27.20 14.21 16.26
N SER A 49 -28.39 14.37 16.82
CA SER A 49 -29.51 13.44 16.66
C SER A 49 -30.15 13.48 15.28
N ASP A 50 -29.51 14.10 14.28
CA ASP A 50 -30.06 14.24 12.93
C ASP A 50 -28.96 14.04 11.87
N ARG A 51 -28.96 12.84 11.29
CA ARG A 51 -28.22 12.40 10.09
C ARG A 51 -26.69 12.41 10.19
N THR A 52 -26.08 11.29 9.81
CA THR A 52 -24.64 11.21 9.54
C THR A 52 -24.28 12.29 8.52
N PRO A 53 -23.31 13.18 8.80
CA PRO A 53 -22.92 14.23 7.85
C PRO A 53 -22.56 13.61 6.51
N HIS A 54 -22.90 14.30 5.41
CA HIS A 54 -22.41 13.94 4.09
C HIS A 54 -20.87 13.76 4.14
N TRP A 55 -20.31 12.76 3.45
CA TRP A 55 -18.92 12.34 3.64
C TRP A 55 -17.90 13.48 3.45
N GLN A 56 -18.18 14.45 2.56
CA GLN A 56 -17.32 15.61 2.35
C GLN A 56 -17.40 16.62 3.51
N CYS A 57 -18.59 16.86 4.06
CA CYS A 57 -18.74 17.68 5.27
C CYS A 57 -18.07 17.00 6.47
N GLY A 58 -18.25 15.67 6.61
CA GLY A 58 -17.55 14.89 7.61
C GLY A 58 -16.03 14.99 7.48
N LEU A 59 -15.52 14.94 6.24
CA LEU A 59 -14.09 15.14 5.97
C LEU A 59 -13.62 16.53 6.39
N ASN A 60 -14.33 17.59 6.01
CA ASN A 60 -13.95 18.96 6.38
C ASN A 60 -13.83 19.13 7.90
N SER A 61 -14.84 18.68 8.65
CA SER A 61 -14.85 18.72 10.11
C SER A 61 -13.71 17.89 10.70
N HIS A 62 -13.43 16.72 10.12
CA HIS A 62 -12.33 15.86 10.54
C HIS A 62 -10.96 16.52 10.33
N LEU A 63 -10.72 17.05 9.14
CA LEU A 63 -9.48 17.75 8.78
C LEU A 63 -9.27 19.01 9.65
N ALA A 64 -10.33 19.77 9.93
CA ALA A 64 -10.25 20.92 10.83
C ALA A 64 -9.92 20.52 12.28
N GLY A 65 -10.50 19.41 12.76
CA GLY A 65 -10.15 18.83 14.06
C GLY A 65 -8.70 18.38 14.12
N MET A 66 -8.22 17.66 13.10
CA MET A 66 -6.81 17.26 12.99
C MET A 66 -5.87 18.47 12.96
N ALA A 67 -6.20 19.54 12.22
CA ALA A 67 -5.40 20.76 12.19
C ALA A 67 -5.24 21.40 13.58
N THR A 68 -6.34 21.41 14.35
CA THR A 68 -6.35 21.93 15.72
C THR A 68 -5.49 21.07 16.64
N GLU A 69 -5.69 19.75 16.61
CA GLU A 69 -4.94 18.78 17.42
C GLU A 69 -3.44 18.81 17.10
N MET A 70 -3.07 18.94 15.81
CA MET A 70 -1.67 19.13 15.39
C MET A 70 -1.05 20.37 16.01
N GLU A 71 -1.73 21.51 15.94
CA GLU A 71 -1.19 22.76 16.49
C GLU A 71 -1.11 22.72 18.03
N GLU A 72 -2.06 22.08 18.71
CA GLU A 72 -2.01 21.85 20.15
C GLU A 72 -0.83 20.95 20.54
N TYR A 73 -0.63 19.84 19.82
CA TYR A 73 0.53 18.98 20.02
C TYR A 73 1.85 19.76 19.85
N PHE A 74 1.99 20.57 18.81
CA PHE A 74 3.20 21.36 18.60
C PHE A 74 3.39 22.46 19.65
N LYS A 75 2.31 23.11 20.10
CA LYS A 75 2.35 24.11 21.19
C LYS A 75 2.77 23.51 22.53
N SER A 76 2.39 22.26 22.80
CA SER A 76 2.80 21.54 24.01
C SER A 76 4.31 21.24 24.06
N ARG A 77 5.02 21.39 22.93
CA ARG A 77 6.45 21.07 22.77
C ARG A 77 7.26 22.27 22.25
N PRO A 78 7.29 23.40 22.98
CA PRO A 78 7.98 24.60 22.52
C PRO A 78 9.48 24.34 22.29
N GLY A 79 10.01 24.87 21.18
CA GLY A 79 11.43 24.73 20.81
C GLY A 79 11.83 23.37 20.24
N LYS A 80 10.90 22.41 20.11
CA LYS A 80 11.15 21.15 19.39
C LYS A 80 10.77 21.29 17.91
N PRO A 81 11.45 20.59 16.98
CA PRO A 81 11.04 20.54 15.59
C PRO A 81 9.61 20.01 15.45
N ARG A 82 8.81 20.62 14.58
CA ARG A 82 7.44 20.17 14.28
C ARG A 82 7.52 19.04 13.27
N LYS A 83 7.39 17.79 13.73
CA LYS A 83 7.52 16.60 12.88
C LYS A 83 6.17 15.91 12.69
N ILE A 84 5.85 15.56 11.45
CA ILE A 84 4.69 14.73 11.10
C ILE A 84 5.18 13.41 10.52
N LEU A 85 4.63 12.30 11.01
CA LEU A 85 4.78 10.97 10.41
C LEU A 85 3.53 10.67 9.59
N ILE A 86 3.67 10.52 8.28
CA ILE A 86 2.57 10.05 7.42
C ILE A 86 2.85 8.60 7.06
N SER A 87 1.99 7.68 7.49
CA SER A 87 2.10 6.25 7.16
C SER A 87 0.94 5.77 6.31
N ILE A 88 1.25 5.25 5.12
CA ILE A 88 0.28 4.75 4.16
C ILE A 88 0.41 3.22 4.09
N HIS A 89 -0.65 2.52 4.45
CA HIS A 89 -0.62 1.05 4.50
C HIS A 89 -0.64 0.40 3.11
N GLY A 90 -0.45 -0.93 3.06
CA GLY A 90 -0.46 -1.72 1.81
C GLY A 90 -1.84 -2.17 1.32
N GLY A 91 -1.88 -2.86 0.17
CA GLY A 91 -3.10 -3.53 -0.30
C GLY A 91 -3.53 -4.69 0.60
N LEU A 92 -4.73 -5.23 0.37
CA LEU A 92 -5.28 -6.41 1.05
C LEU A 92 -5.47 -6.29 2.58
N ASN A 93 -5.39 -5.08 3.15
CA ASN A 93 -5.68 -4.84 4.56
C ASN A 93 -7.19 -4.68 4.78
N SER A 94 -7.70 -5.31 5.85
CA SER A 94 -9.04 -5.00 6.36
C SER A 94 -9.01 -3.65 7.08
N ILE A 95 -10.17 -3.00 7.22
CA ILE A 95 -10.27 -1.78 8.03
C ILE A 95 -9.92 -2.07 9.49
N SER A 96 -10.29 -3.24 10.03
CA SER A 96 -9.95 -3.64 11.40
C SER A 96 -8.44 -3.70 11.60
N ALA A 97 -7.70 -4.40 10.72
CA ALA A 97 -6.25 -4.50 10.84
C ALA A 97 -5.54 -3.15 10.74
N ASN A 98 -6.12 -2.20 9.99
CA ASN A 98 -5.62 -0.84 9.94
C ASN A 98 -5.89 -0.07 11.24
N ILE A 99 -7.07 -0.22 11.84
CA ILE A 99 -7.39 0.37 13.15
C ILE A 99 -6.44 -0.18 14.21
N ASP A 100 -6.30 -1.51 14.29
CA ASP A 100 -5.37 -2.17 15.22
C ASP A 100 -3.95 -1.61 15.07
N ARG A 101 -3.51 -1.37 13.83
CA ARG A 101 -2.19 -0.78 13.56
C ARG A 101 -2.06 0.67 14.04
N VAL A 102 -3.11 1.48 13.90
CA VAL A 102 -3.12 2.85 14.42
C VAL A 102 -3.00 2.82 15.93
N GLU A 103 -3.90 2.08 16.59
CA GLU A 103 -4.01 1.99 18.05
C GLU A 103 -2.71 1.47 18.70
N ASN A 104 -2.00 0.56 18.02
CA ASN A 104 -0.72 0.05 18.51
C ASN A 104 0.48 1.00 18.32
N HIS A 105 0.42 1.98 17.42
CA HIS A 105 1.63 2.75 17.03
C HIS A 105 1.54 4.25 17.27
N TYR A 106 0.34 4.84 17.37
CA TYR A 106 0.22 6.29 17.39
C TYR A 106 0.84 6.92 18.65
N GLU A 107 0.67 6.29 19.82
CA GLU A 107 1.29 6.79 21.05
C GLU A 107 2.81 6.64 21.05
N ASP A 108 3.34 5.52 20.57
CA ASP A 108 4.79 5.31 20.42
C ASP A 108 5.41 6.38 19.49
N ALA A 109 4.76 6.68 18.37
CA ALA A 109 5.21 7.74 17.47
C ALA A 109 5.13 9.15 18.10
N LYS A 110 4.12 9.42 18.92
CA LYS A 110 3.99 10.68 19.68
C LYS A 110 5.10 10.84 20.70
N GLN A 111 5.40 9.77 21.44
CA GLN A 111 6.52 9.73 22.39
C GLN A 111 7.85 10.00 21.69
N ASP A 112 8.03 9.46 20.49
CA ASP A 112 9.21 9.67 19.65
C ASP A 112 9.32 11.07 18.99
N GLY A 113 8.31 11.93 19.19
CA GLY A 113 8.37 13.31 18.70
C GLY A 113 7.63 13.60 17.41
N TYR A 114 6.85 12.65 16.90
CA TYR A 114 6.04 12.83 15.70
C TYR A 114 4.58 13.09 16.05
N TYR A 115 3.90 13.88 15.23
CA TYR A 115 2.45 13.78 15.10
C TYR A 115 2.14 12.72 14.04
N PRO A 116 1.64 11.52 14.39
CA PRO A 116 1.39 10.46 13.43
C PRO A 116 0.04 10.63 12.72
N ILE A 117 0.03 10.36 11.42
CA ILE A 117 -1.15 10.34 10.57
C ILE A 117 -1.10 9.07 9.73
N PHE A 118 -2.05 8.18 9.94
CA PHE A 118 -2.20 6.94 9.21
C PHE A 118 -3.26 7.11 8.12
N ILE A 119 -2.85 6.84 6.88
CA ILE A 119 -3.75 6.88 5.72
C ILE A 119 -4.17 5.45 5.43
N GLY A 120 -5.49 5.24 5.45
CA GLY A 120 -6.05 3.95 5.09
C GLY A 120 -7.22 3.96 4.13
N TRP A 121 -7.48 2.81 3.53
CA TRP A 121 -8.59 2.59 2.62
C TRP A 121 -9.03 1.13 2.60
N ARG A 122 -10.27 0.91 2.18
CA ARG A 122 -10.80 -0.44 1.97
C ARG A 122 -10.05 -1.13 0.84
N SER A 123 -9.09 -1.98 1.18
CA SER A 123 -8.25 -2.73 0.23
C SER A 123 -8.41 -4.25 0.32
N GLY A 124 -9.22 -4.75 1.27
CA GLY A 124 -9.42 -6.18 1.49
C GLY A 124 -9.99 -6.93 0.29
N ALA A 125 -9.50 -8.16 0.06
CA ALA A 125 -9.79 -9.00 -1.11
C ALA A 125 -11.28 -9.12 -1.44
N ALA A 126 -12.14 -9.42 -0.46
CA ALA A 126 -13.58 -9.60 -0.68
C ALA A 126 -14.24 -8.33 -1.23
N THR A 127 -13.91 -7.16 -0.67
CA THR A 127 -14.45 -5.88 -1.14
C THR A 127 -13.96 -5.56 -2.55
N THR A 128 -12.73 -5.92 -2.88
CA THR A 128 -12.12 -5.71 -4.19
C THR A 128 -12.82 -6.56 -5.27
N LEU A 129 -13.08 -7.84 -4.96
CA LEU A 129 -13.81 -8.73 -5.86
C LEU A 129 -15.26 -8.33 -6.05
N ASN A 130 -15.92 -7.89 -4.96
CA ASN A 130 -17.27 -7.35 -5.06
C ASN A 130 -17.33 -6.16 -6.05
N ASP A 131 -16.38 -5.24 -5.97
CA ASP A 131 -16.34 -4.10 -6.88
C ASP A 131 -16.03 -4.53 -8.31
N ARG A 132 -15.07 -5.44 -8.52
CA ARG A 132 -14.77 -6.02 -9.83
C ARG A 132 -16.03 -6.58 -10.49
N TYR A 133 -16.82 -7.38 -9.78
CA TYR A 133 -17.94 -8.07 -10.39
C TYR A 133 -19.24 -7.26 -10.42
N PHE A 134 -19.45 -6.35 -9.47
CA PHE A 134 -20.77 -5.74 -9.29
C PHE A 134 -20.80 -4.20 -9.29
N ARG A 135 -19.66 -3.51 -9.39
CA ARG A 135 -19.66 -2.03 -9.34
C ARG A 135 -18.81 -1.34 -10.41
N VAL A 136 -17.58 -1.79 -10.62
CA VAL A 136 -16.61 -1.09 -11.46
C VAL A 136 -16.52 -1.74 -12.84
N ARG A 137 -16.54 -0.92 -13.90
CA ARG A 137 -16.23 -1.34 -15.28
C ARG A 137 -15.33 -0.30 -15.92
N ASN A 138 -14.23 -0.76 -16.51
CA ASN A 138 -13.26 0.09 -17.23
C ASN A 138 -12.83 1.31 -16.40
N GLY A 139 -12.54 1.11 -15.11
CA GLY A 139 -12.08 2.16 -14.20
C GLY A 139 -13.16 3.07 -13.61
N VAL A 140 -14.42 2.93 -14.02
CA VAL A 140 -15.53 3.82 -13.64
C VAL A 140 -16.61 3.05 -12.87
N ASP A 141 -17.17 3.68 -11.84
CA ASP A 141 -18.37 3.15 -11.16
C ASP A 141 -19.57 3.16 -12.11
N ARG A 142 -20.22 2.00 -12.28
CA ARG A 142 -21.38 1.80 -13.16
C ARG A 142 -22.64 1.45 -12.37
N SER A 143 -23.79 1.85 -12.89
CA SER A 143 -25.09 1.49 -12.33
C SER A 143 -25.24 -0.03 -12.18
N LYS A 144 -25.89 -0.45 -11.09
CA LYS A 144 -26.18 -1.87 -10.80
C LYS A 144 -26.95 -2.55 -11.92
N TRP A 145 -27.77 -1.80 -12.67
CA TRP A 145 -28.49 -2.29 -13.84
C TRP A 145 -27.58 -2.75 -14.98
N ASN A 146 -26.37 -2.21 -15.08
CA ASN A 146 -25.38 -2.63 -16.06
C ASN A 146 -24.43 -3.70 -15.48
N THR A 147 -23.99 -3.52 -14.23
CA THR A 147 -22.98 -4.40 -13.64
C THR A 147 -23.52 -5.76 -13.22
N ILE A 148 -24.74 -5.84 -12.68
CA ILE A 148 -25.31 -7.11 -12.22
C ILE A 148 -25.55 -8.06 -13.41
N PRO A 149 -26.22 -7.66 -14.51
CA PRO A 149 -26.43 -8.57 -15.64
C PRO A 149 -25.14 -8.92 -16.38
N SER A 150 -24.15 -8.02 -16.41
CA SER A 150 -22.85 -8.32 -17.02
C SER A 150 -21.95 -9.20 -16.13
N SER A 151 -22.21 -9.28 -14.81
CA SER A 151 -21.33 -9.97 -13.86
C SER A 151 -21.03 -11.43 -14.20
N PRO A 152 -21.98 -12.28 -14.69
CA PRO A 152 -21.67 -13.67 -15.01
C PRO A 152 -20.68 -13.79 -16.18
N PHE A 153 -20.75 -12.88 -17.16
CA PHE A 153 -19.83 -12.85 -18.29
C PHE A 153 -18.42 -12.41 -17.87
N TYR A 154 -18.31 -11.45 -16.94
CA TYR A 154 -17.03 -11.04 -16.38
C TYR A 154 -16.40 -12.15 -15.54
N ILE A 155 -17.18 -12.81 -14.68
CA ILE A 155 -16.72 -13.98 -13.91
C ILE A 155 -16.25 -15.09 -14.86
N ALA A 156 -17.05 -15.42 -15.88
CA ALA A 156 -16.69 -16.44 -16.86
C ALA A 156 -15.43 -16.05 -17.65
N SER A 157 -15.31 -14.78 -18.08
CA SER A 157 -14.15 -14.30 -18.81
C SER A 157 -12.88 -14.31 -17.96
N ASP A 158 -12.96 -13.89 -16.71
CA ASP A 158 -11.81 -13.87 -15.78
C ASP A 158 -11.37 -15.31 -15.45
N LEU A 159 -12.32 -16.25 -15.28
CA LEU A 159 -12.03 -17.68 -15.14
C LEU A 159 -11.40 -18.29 -16.39
N LEU A 160 -11.93 -17.99 -17.58
CA LEU A 160 -11.40 -18.48 -18.85
C LEU A 160 -9.98 -17.97 -19.11
N ARG A 161 -9.70 -16.71 -18.78
CA ARG A 161 -8.34 -16.15 -18.82
C ARG A 161 -7.41 -16.89 -17.88
N GLY A 162 -7.85 -17.15 -16.65
CA GLY A 162 -7.10 -17.95 -15.70
C GLY A 162 -6.80 -19.36 -16.23
N VAL A 163 -7.77 -20.02 -16.85
CA VAL A 163 -7.57 -21.35 -17.48
C VAL A 163 -6.60 -21.27 -18.67
N ALA A 164 -6.70 -20.24 -19.50
CA ALA A 164 -5.81 -20.05 -20.63
C ALA A 164 -4.36 -19.77 -20.20
N ALA A 165 -4.16 -19.12 -19.05
CA ALA A 165 -2.85 -18.86 -18.45
C ALA A 165 -2.21 -20.08 -17.75
N ILE A 166 -2.92 -21.22 -17.67
CA ILE A 166 -2.39 -22.45 -17.04
C ILE A 166 -1.00 -22.83 -17.59
N PRO A 167 -0.78 -22.99 -18.91
CA PRO A 167 0.51 -23.51 -19.38
C PRO A 167 1.67 -22.57 -19.08
N GLU A 168 1.45 -21.27 -19.25
CA GLU A 168 2.44 -20.21 -19.00
C GLU A 168 2.77 -20.13 -17.50
N SER A 169 1.75 -20.00 -16.65
CA SER A 169 1.93 -19.91 -15.20
C SER A 169 2.62 -21.14 -14.60
N PHE A 170 2.38 -22.34 -15.13
CA PHE A 170 3.07 -23.56 -14.71
C PHE A 170 4.55 -23.56 -15.11
N TRP A 171 4.85 -23.13 -16.33
CA TRP A 171 6.22 -23.04 -16.80
C TRP A 171 7.01 -22.04 -15.96
N ASP A 172 6.46 -20.85 -15.75
CA ASP A 172 7.12 -19.78 -15.01
C ASP A 172 7.25 -20.09 -13.52
N GLN A 173 6.22 -20.62 -12.87
CA GLN A 173 6.31 -21.05 -11.47
C GLN A 173 7.24 -22.24 -11.29
N GLY A 174 7.22 -23.21 -12.22
CA GLY A 174 8.15 -24.35 -12.19
C GLY A 174 9.60 -23.89 -12.33
N ALA A 175 9.87 -23.00 -13.29
CA ALA A 175 11.19 -22.41 -13.49
C ALA A 175 11.64 -21.60 -12.27
N ASN A 176 10.77 -20.74 -11.72
CA ASN A 176 11.06 -19.95 -10.53
C ASN A 176 11.31 -20.84 -9.30
N PHE A 177 10.51 -21.88 -9.10
CA PHE A 177 10.68 -22.84 -8.01
C PHE A 177 12.03 -23.57 -8.10
N ILE A 178 12.35 -24.11 -9.27
CA ILE A 178 13.62 -24.82 -9.53
C ILE A 178 14.80 -23.86 -9.33
N ASN A 179 14.73 -22.66 -9.91
CA ASN A 179 15.78 -21.65 -9.81
C ASN A 179 15.97 -21.18 -8.37
N GLY A 180 14.90 -20.83 -7.66
CA GLY A 180 14.94 -20.43 -6.25
C GLY A 180 15.54 -21.51 -5.36
N HIS A 181 15.17 -22.78 -5.54
CA HIS A 181 15.79 -23.91 -4.84
C HIS A 181 17.27 -24.07 -5.17
N ARG A 182 17.64 -23.99 -6.45
CA ARG A 182 19.04 -24.09 -6.90
C ARG A 182 19.88 -22.95 -6.35
N TYR A 183 19.37 -21.73 -6.39
CA TYR A 183 20.04 -20.53 -5.89
C TYR A 183 20.22 -20.57 -4.37
N ARG A 184 19.24 -21.08 -3.63
CA ARG A 184 19.38 -21.33 -2.20
C ARG A 184 20.49 -22.34 -1.91
N LEU A 185 20.45 -23.52 -2.54
CA LEU A 185 21.43 -24.59 -2.29
C LEU A 185 22.86 -24.19 -2.67
N SER A 186 23.02 -23.41 -3.75
CA SER A 186 24.33 -22.91 -4.19
C SER A 186 24.84 -21.71 -3.38
N GLY A 187 24.00 -21.13 -2.51
CA GLY A 187 24.26 -19.86 -1.83
C GLY A 187 24.37 -18.67 -2.80
N PHE A 188 23.72 -18.77 -3.97
CA PHE A 188 23.82 -17.77 -5.03
C PHE A 188 23.38 -16.38 -4.57
N TYR A 189 22.25 -16.25 -3.88
CA TYR A 189 21.75 -14.94 -3.42
C TYR A 189 22.76 -14.23 -2.51
N GLU A 190 23.39 -14.94 -1.57
CA GLU A 190 24.41 -14.35 -0.72
C GLU A 190 25.62 -13.88 -1.55
N LYS A 191 26.10 -14.73 -2.47
CA LYS A 191 27.23 -14.38 -3.34
C LYS A 191 26.92 -13.18 -4.22
N ASP A 192 25.71 -13.11 -4.77
CA ASP A 192 25.25 -12.00 -5.61
C ASP A 192 25.13 -10.72 -4.78
N ILE A 193 24.48 -10.75 -3.62
CA ILE A 193 24.40 -9.59 -2.71
C ILE A 193 25.80 -9.08 -2.38
N GLN A 194 26.71 -9.95 -1.93
CA GLN A 194 28.08 -9.55 -1.58
C GLN A 194 28.88 -9.03 -2.76
N ALA A 195 28.66 -9.55 -3.98
CA ALA A 195 29.28 -9.02 -5.18
C ALA A 195 28.76 -7.60 -5.48
N ARG A 196 27.44 -7.41 -5.45
CA ARG A 196 26.81 -6.11 -5.71
C ARG A 196 27.13 -5.05 -4.66
N LEU A 197 27.23 -5.43 -3.39
CA LEU A 197 27.67 -4.51 -2.33
C LEU A 197 29.10 -3.98 -2.57
N LYS A 198 29.95 -4.73 -3.28
CA LYS A 198 31.29 -4.27 -3.69
C LYS A 198 31.25 -3.40 -4.94
N ASP A 199 30.34 -3.69 -5.86
CA ASP A 199 30.18 -2.94 -7.12
C ASP A 199 29.52 -1.56 -6.91
N PHE A 200 28.65 -1.44 -5.90
CA PHE A 200 27.84 -0.25 -5.68
C PHE A 200 28.49 0.72 -4.69
N GLU A 201 29.16 1.75 -5.22
CA GLU A 201 29.63 2.89 -4.42
C GLU A 201 28.46 3.83 -4.01
N GLN A 202 27.48 4.01 -4.91
CA GLN A 202 26.24 4.77 -4.69
C GLN A 202 25.06 4.15 -5.48
N PRO A 203 23.79 4.37 -5.05
CA PRO A 203 23.39 4.72 -3.69
C PRO A 203 23.94 3.73 -2.66
N LYS A 204 24.13 4.19 -1.42
CA LYS A 204 24.56 3.30 -0.33
C LYS A 204 23.55 2.16 -0.16
N VAL A 205 24.06 0.94 -0.07
CA VAL A 205 23.27 -0.26 0.22
C VAL A 205 23.66 -0.80 1.58
N LEU A 206 22.69 -0.93 2.48
CA LEU A 206 22.85 -1.55 3.79
C LEU A 206 22.27 -2.96 3.75
N TYR A 207 23.10 -3.96 4.02
CA TYR A 207 22.66 -5.34 4.19
C TYR A 207 22.94 -5.81 5.62
N THR A 208 21.91 -6.28 6.33
CA THR A 208 22.02 -6.66 7.76
C THR A 208 22.57 -8.08 7.98
N GLY A 209 22.88 -8.80 6.89
CA GLY A 209 23.60 -10.07 6.92
C GLY A 209 22.71 -11.32 6.92
N LYS A 210 23.33 -12.48 6.71
CA LYS A 210 22.65 -13.76 6.44
C LYS A 210 21.96 -14.40 7.66
N GLY A 211 22.09 -13.87 8.87
CA GLY A 211 21.49 -14.40 10.11
C GLY A 211 21.43 -15.94 10.20
N SER A 212 20.27 -16.50 10.56
CA SER A 212 20.09 -17.95 10.78
C SER A 212 19.24 -18.63 9.69
N ASP A 213 19.61 -19.86 9.31
CA ASP A 213 18.83 -20.68 8.38
C ASP A 213 17.59 -21.33 9.08
N LYS A 214 16.65 -21.86 8.29
CA LYS A 214 15.54 -22.69 8.78
C LYS A 214 16.05 -23.90 9.56
N SER A 215 15.52 -24.13 10.75
CA SER A 215 15.79 -25.36 11.51
C SER A 215 15.34 -26.59 10.72
N PHE A 216 15.94 -27.75 10.96
CA PHE A 216 15.59 -28.98 10.25
C PHE A 216 14.09 -29.31 10.36
N GLY A 217 13.50 -29.12 11.54
CA GLY A 217 12.05 -29.29 11.76
C GLY A 217 11.21 -28.35 10.89
N GLU A 218 11.56 -27.06 10.82
CA GLU A 218 10.88 -26.12 9.94
C GLU A 218 11.05 -26.46 8.45
N GLN A 219 12.21 -26.99 8.04
CA GLN A 219 12.43 -27.43 6.67
C GLN A 219 11.55 -28.63 6.30
N VAL A 220 11.40 -29.59 7.22
CA VAL A 220 10.51 -30.76 7.05
C VAL A 220 9.05 -30.32 7.03
N THR A 221 8.62 -29.45 7.96
CA THR A 221 7.27 -28.88 7.97
C THR A 221 7.00 -28.09 6.69
N TYR A 222 7.95 -27.27 6.25
CA TYR A 222 7.86 -26.55 4.98
C TYR A 222 7.68 -27.54 3.83
N ALA A 223 8.54 -28.56 3.71
CA ALA A 223 8.44 -29.58 2.66
C ALA A 223 7.10 -30.34 2.71
N ALA A 224 6.60 -30.69 3.89
CA ALA A 224 5.30 -31.35 4.05
C ALA A 224 4.14 -30.45 3.61
N ILE A 225 4.20 -29.15 3.94
CA ILE A 225 3.26 -28.12 3.46
C ILE A 225 3.41 -27.85 1.96
N GLN A 226 4.49 -28.26 1.30
CA GLN A 226 4.62 -28.15 -0.16
C GLN A 226 3.94 -29.29 -0.92
N VAL A 227 4.01 -30.53 -0.41
CA VAL A 227 3.62 -31.72 -1.19
C VAL A 227 2.10 -31.83 -1.37
N VAL A 228 1.31 -31.67 -0.31
CA VAL A 228 -0.16 -31.84 -0.37
C VAL A 228 -0.85 -30.64 -1.04
N PRO A 229 -0.51 -29.38 -0.72
CA PRO A 229 -0.99 -28.21 -1.45
C PRO A 229 -0.42 -28.07 -2.85
N GLY A 230 0.73 -28.68 -3.20
CA GLY A 230 1.31 -28.58 -4.53
C GLY A 230 0.33 -28.97 -5.65
N ILE A 231 -0.36 -30.11 -5.53
CA ILE A 231 -1.38 -30.54 -6.51
C ILE A 231 -2.60 -29.59 -6.50
N LEU A 232 -3.03 -29.13 -5.33
CA LEU A 232 -4.12 -28.16 -5.23
C LEU A 232 -3.74 -26.81 -5.82
N ARG A 233 -2.49 -26.35 -5.66
CA ARG A 233 -1.91 -25.13 -6.24
C ARG A 233 -1.86 -25.19 -7.74
N LEU A 234 -1.50 -26.34 -8.32
CA LEU A 234 -1.50 -26.52 -9.77
C LEU A 234 -2.90 -26.25 -10.36
N ILE A 235 -3.96 -26.58 -9.62
CA ILE A 235 -5.34 -26.36 -10.07
C ILE A 235 -5.86 -24.97 -9.67
N SER A 236 -5.53 -24.50 -8.46
CA SER A 236 -6.06 -23.26 -7.90
C SER A 236 -5.33 -22.03 -8.42
N THR A 237 -4.03 -22.11 -8.69
CA THR A 237 -3.23 -20.94 -9.05
C THR A 237 -3.74 -20.21 -10.28
N PRO A 238 -4.02 -20.87 -11.41
CA PRO A 238 -4.41 -20.14 -12.61
C PRO A 238 -5.82 -19.55 -12.49
N LEU A 239 -6.70 -20.22 -11.71
CA LEU A 239 -8.00 -19.67 -11.33
C LEU A 239 -7.87 -18.45 -10.40
N ILE A 240 -6.93 -18.50 -9.46
CA ILE A 240 -6.58 -17.37 -8.58
C ILE A 240 -5.98 -16.25 -9.42
N GLU A 241 -5.11 -16.53 -10.38
CA GLU A 241 -4.41 -15.55 -11.21
C GLU A 241 -5.38 -14.69 -12.04
N GLY A 242 -6.30 -15.31 -12.77
CA GLY A 242 -7.31 -14.59 -13.57
C GLY A 242 -8.16 -13.64 -12.71
N VAL A 243 -8.48 -14.07 -11.49
CA VAL A 243 -9.26 -13.28 -10.52
C VAL A 243 -8.41 -12.22 -9.81
N ALA A 244 -7.17 -12.57 -9.44
CA ALA A 244 -6.26 -11.75 -8.66
C ALA A 244 -5.69 -10.59 -9.48
N ASN A 245 -5.40 -10.79 -10.76
CA ASN A 245 -4.95 -9.71 -11.65
C ASN A 245 -6.03 -8.61 -11.74
N GLN A 246 -7.30 -9.01 -11.91
CA GLN A 246 -8.40 -8.05 -11.91
C GLN A 246 -8.63 -7.39 -10.55
N ALA A 247 -8.45 -8.14 -9.45
CA ALA A 247 -8.48 -7.59 -8.11
C ALA A 247 -7.37 -6.54 -7.91
N TRP A 248 -6.16 -6.81 -8.40
CA TRP A 248 -5.04 -5.89 -8.38
C TRP A 248 -5.36 -4.58 -9.11
N GLY A 249 -5.94 -4.65 -10.32
CA GLY A 249 -6.38 -3.46 -11.06
C GLY A 249 -7.39 -2.60 -10.29
N ILE A 250 -8.33 -3.22 -9.55
CA ILE A 250 -9.26 -2.50 -8.68
C ILE A 250 -8.55 -1.87 -7.47
N MET A 251 -7.59 -2.56 -6.87
CA MET A 251 -6.81 -1.99 -5.76
C MET A 251 -5.97 -0.80 -6.23
N GLN A 252 -5.37 -0.86 -7.42
CA GLN A 252 -4.64 0.27 -8.02
C GLN A 252 -5.58 1.46 -8.28
N ARG A 253 -6.79 1.21 -8.80
CA ARG A 253 -7.82 2.26 -8.93
C ARG A 253 -8.09 2.91 -7.58
N ARG A 254 -8.34 2.11 -6.53
CA ARG A 254 -8.65 2.65 -5.19
C ARG A 254 -7.52 3.50 -4.62
N ALA A 255 -6.27 3.06 -4.78
CA ALA A 255 -5.10 3.83 -4.37
C ALA A 255 -5.05 5.20 -5.07
N LYS A 256 -5.24 5.23 -6.40
CA LYS A 256 -5.30 6.47 -7.19
C LYS A 256 -6.45 7.38 -6.78
N THR A 257 -7.61 6.80 -6.42
CA THR A 257 -8.78 7.59 -5.99
C THR A 257 -8.59 8.33 -4.67
N LEU A 258 -7.58 7.97 -3.87
CA LEU A 258 -7.24 8.71 -2.66
C LEU A 258 -6.66 10.09 -2.96
N MET A 259 -6.01 10.23 -4.12
CA MET A 259 -5.50 11.51 -4.62
C MET A 259 -6.49 12.21 -5.55
N TYR A 260 -7.11 11.46 -6.46
CA TYR A 260 -7.99 11.99 -7.50
C TYR A 260 -9.39 11.40 -7.37
N ARG A 261 -10.39 12.18 -6.96
CA ARG A 261 -11.76 11.65 -6.95
C ARG A 261 -12.24 11.48 -8.38
N GLN A 262 -13.11 10.50 -8.62
CA GLN A 262 -13.73 10.36 -9.93
C GLN A 262 -14.46 11.64 -10.35
N GLN A 263 -15.08 12.32 -9.38
CA GLN A 263 -15.77 13.60 -9.56
C GLN A 263 -14.83 14.74 -9.99
N ASP A 264 -13.55 14.71 -9.59
CA ASP A 264 -12.56 15.72 -10.00
C ASP A 264 -12.20 15.59 -11.50
N LEU A 265 -12.46 14.43 -12.09
CA LEU A 265 -12.11 14.08 -13.47
C LEU A 265 -13.32 14.09 -14.41
N THR A 266 -14.52 14.28 -13.86
CA THR A 266 -15.77 14.36 -14.64
C THR A 266 -16.25 15.80 -14.62
N TYR A 267 -16.18 16.48 -15.77
CA TYR A 267 -16.78 17.79 -15.97
C TYR A 267 -18.30 17.70 -15.74
N GLU A 268 -18.90 18.76 -15.18
CA GLU A 268 -20.35 18.86 -14.91
C GLU A 268 -21.18 18.18 -16.01
N GLY A 269 -21.79 17.04 -15.67
CA GLY A 269 -22.69 16.27 -16.55
C GLY A 269 -22.06 15.11 -17.35
N VAL A 270 -20.74 15.00 -17.51
CA VAL A 270 -20.11 13.91 -18.29
C VAL A 270 -19.33 12.98 -17.38
N GLY A 271 -20.03 11.97 -16.85
CA GLY A 271 -19.45 10.93 -16.01
C GLY A 271 -20.23 10.59 -14.74
N GLN A 272 -21.36 11.27 -14.49
CA GLN A 272 -22.40 10.67 -13.68
C GLN A 272 -22.73 9.30 -14.29
N SER A 273 -22.66 8.28 -13.45
CA SER A 273 -22.88 6.90 -13.86
C SER A 273 -24.22 6.83 -14.60
N PHE A 274 -24.18 6.62 -15.92
CA PHE A 274 -25.38 6.40 -16.73
C PHE A 274 -26.25 5.35 -16.03
N GLY A 275 -27.35 5.79 -15.40
CA GLY A 275 -28.35 4.90 -14.80
C GLY A 275 -28.66 5.05 -13.32
N ASN A 276 -28.29 6.14 -12.63
CA ASN A 276 -29.00 6.53 -11.41
C ASN A 276 -30.05 7.59 -11.76
N LYS A 277 -31.31 7.32 -11.42
CA LYS A 277 -32.42 8.23 -11.64
C LYS A 277 -32.20 9.51 -10.82
N ILE A 278 -32.49 10.62 -11.48
CA ILE A 278 -32.23 12.02 -11.09
C ILE A 278 -33.06 12.49 -9.88
N ASP A 279 -34.03 11.71 -9.38
CA ASP A 279 -35.03 12.26 -8.45
C ASP A 279 -34.59 12.36 -6.97
N ASP A 280 -33.62 11.56 -6.50
CA ASP A 280 -33.07 11.63 -5.12
C ASP A 280 -31.60 12.12 -5.06
N ASP A 281 -30.91 12.20 -6.19
CA ASP A 281 -29.48 12.57 -6.30
C ASP A 281 -29.26 14.10 -6.26
N ASP A 282 -30.23 14.93 -6.66
CA ASP A 282 -30.08 16.40 -6.70
C ASP A 282 -29.80 17.01 -5.32
N LYS A 283 -30.41 16.47 -4.26
CA LYS A 283 -30.15 16.94 -2.88
C LYS A 283 -28.77 16.51 -2.39
N GLN A 284 -28.34 15.28 -2.68
CA GLN A 284 -27.02 14.81 -2.27
C GLN A 284 -25.90 15.54 -3.02
N VAL A 285 -26.07 15.81 -4.31
CA VAL A 285 -25.09 16.59 -5.10
C VAL A 285 -25.02 18.03 -4.61
N GLY A 286 -26.18 18.66 -4.31
CA GLY A 286 -26.22 19.99 -3.70
C GLY A 286 -25.50 20.06 -2.35
N ASP A 287 -25.72 19.07 -1.48
CA ASP A 287 -25.02 18.97 -0.19
C ASP A 287 -23.50 18.81 -0.39
N VAL A 288 -23.04 18.00 -1.36
CA VAL A 288 -21.60 17.83 -1.67
C VAL A 288 -20.99 19.17 -2.05
N HIS A 289 -21.56 19.86 -3.04
CA HIS A 289 -21.01 21.11 -3.54
C HIS A 289 -21.00 22.19 -2.45
N GLN A 290 -22.05 22.26 -1.62
CA GLN A 290 -22.05 23.16 -0.48
C GLN A 290 -20.90 22.84 0.50
N CYS A 291 -20.68 21.57 0.83
CA CYS A 291 -19.54 21.18 1.67
C CYS A 291 -18.20 21.52 1.00
N GLU A 292 -18.07 21.35 -0.32
CA GLU A 292 -16.84 21.64 -1.07
C GLU A 292 -16.52 23.14 -1.09
N GLU A 293 -17.52 23.98 -1.39
CA GLU A 293 -17.39 25.44 -1.38
C GLU A 293 -17.01 26.00 -0.01
N GLN A 294 -17.47 25.35 1.06
CA GLN A 294 -17.13 25.73 2.44
C GLN A 294 -15.78 25.17 2.90
N SER A 295 -15.19 24.22 2.18
CA SER A 295 -13.95 23.58 2.59
C SER A 295 -12.75 24.48 2.25
N PRO A 296 -11.92 24.88 3.22
CA PRO A 296 -10.66 25.57 2.92
C PRO A 296 -9.63 24.65 2.24
N TYR A 297 -9.87 23.33 2.25
CA TYR A 297 -8.95 22.31 1.73
C TYR A 297 -9.35 21.83 0.32
N PHE A 298 -10.57 22.11 -0.13
CA PHE A 298 -10.99 21.87 -1.50
C PHE A 298 -10.43 22.96 -2.42
N LYS A 299 -9.92 22.57 -3.60
CA LYS A 299 -9.43 23.51 -4.61
C LYS A 299 -9.88 23.07 -5.99
N ASN A 300 -10.66 23.90 -6.68
CA ASN A 300 -11.10 23.63 -8.04
C ASN A 300 -9.89 23.46 -9.00
N GLY A 301 -9.99 22.54 -9.95
CA GLY A 301 -8.92 22.24 -10.92
C GLY A 301 -7.67 21.60 -10.32
N LYS A 302 -7.74 21.09 -9.09
CA LYS A 302 -6.66 20.38 -8.40
C LYS A 302 -7.14 19.01 -7.92
N PRO A 303 -6.24 18.07 -7.56
CA PRO A 303 -6.65 16.80 -6.96
C PRO A 303 -7.42 17.07 -5.66
N ASN A 304 -8.63 16.53 -5.47
CA ASN A 304 -9.43 16.73 -4.24
C ASN A 304 -9.75 15.41 -3.54
N GLY A 305 -9.01 14.35 -3.82
CA GLY A 305 -9.05 13.13 -3.01
C GLY A 305 -8.73 13.43 -1.54
N ILE A 306 -9.13 12.52 -0.66
CA ILE A 306 -8.94 12.65 0.78
C ILE A 306 -7.48 12.96 1.17
N VAL A 307 -6.52 12.33 0.50
CA VAL A 307 -5.09 12.55 0.75
C VAL A 307 -4.68 13.94 0.29
N ALA A 308 -5.19 14.41 -0.85
CA ALA A 308 -4.90 15.76 -1.35
C ALA A 308 -5.39 16.85 -0.38
N GLN A 309 -6.61 16.68 0.14
CA GLN A 309 -7.18 17.62 1.11
C GLN A 309 -6.43 17.57 2.45
N LEU A 310 -6.07 16.38 2.93
CA LEU A 310 -5.21 16.20 4.11
C LEU A 310 -3.87 16.93 3.96
N LEU A 311 -3.20 16.79 2.81
CA LEU A 311 -1.91 17.45 2.59
C LEU A 311 -2.04 18.98 2.60
N ARG A 312 -3.12 19.53 2.06
CA ARG A 312 -3.42 20.97 2.19
C ARG A 312 -3.71 21.38 3.62
N THR A 313 -4.33 20.53 4.43
CA THR A 313 -4.43 20.75 5.88
C THR A 313 -3.04 20.85 6.51
N ILE A 314 -2.12 19.96 6.13
CA ILE A 314 -0.73 19.99 6.62
C ILE A 314 0.02 21.25 6.14
N GLU A 315 -0.20 21.72 4.91
CA GLU A 315 0.39 22.97 4.39
C GLU A 315 0.02 24.20 5.25
N THR A 316 -1.10 24.17 5.99
CA THR A 316 -1.47 25.26 6.92
C THR A 316 -0.58 25.30 8.17
N GLN A 317 0.14 24.22 8.46
CA GLN A 317 1.01 24.10 9.61
C GLN A 317 2.40 24.66 9.27
N GLN A 318 2.86 25.63 10.05
CA GLN A 318 4.15 26.27 9.78
C GLN A 318 5.33 25.40 10.21
N ASN A 319 6.41 25.43 9.42
CA ASN A 319 7.71 24.82 9.73
C ASN A 319 7.65 23.32 10.05
N VAL A 320 6.79 22.58 9.37
CA VAL A 320 6.67 21.13 9.54
C VAL A 320 7.67 20.37 8.68
N GLU A 321 8.25 19.32 9.26
CA GLU A 321 9.07 18.32 8.58
C GLU A 321 8.33 16.99 8.50
N ILE A 322 8.26 16.40 7.31
CA ILE A 322 7.47 15.19 7.05
C ILE A 322 8.38 13.96 6.90
N THR A 323 8.07 12.92 7.66
CA THR A 323 8.51 11.55 7.36
C THR A 323 7.36 10.83 6.66
N LEU A 324 7.51 10.60 5.36
CA LEU A 324 6.51 9.95 4.52
C LEU A 324 6.84 8.47 4.35
N VAL A 325 5.93 7.59 4.73
CA VAL A 325 6.12 6.15 4.70
C VAL A 325 5.07 5.48 3.82
N GLY A 326 5.51 4.76 2.80
CA GLY A 326 4.66 3.95 1.93
C GLY A 326 4.97 2.47 2.09
N HIS A 327 4.04 1.70 2.67
CA HIS A 327 4.15 0.23 2.73
C HIS A 327 3.44 -0.40 1.55
N SER A 328 4.12 -1.26 0.80
CA SER A 328 3.54 -1.98 -0.33
C SER A 328 2.85 -1.04 -1.32
N MET A 329 1.54 -1.14 -1.53
CA MET A 329 0.79 -0.23 -2.40
C MET A 329 0.80 1.22 -1.91
N GLY A 330 1.03 1.45 -0.62
CA GLY A 330 1.22 2.77 -0.05
C GLY A 330 2.37 3.54 -0.70
N ALA A 331 3.37 2.86 -1.27
CA ALA A 331 4.45 3.49 -2.04
C ALA A 331 3.95 4.19 -3.32
N ILE A 332 2.89 3.67 -3.96
CA ILE A 332 2.24 4.33 -5.12
C ILE A 332 1.73 5.70 -4.71
N ILE A 333 1.00 5.72 -3.58
CA ILE A 333 0.41 6.95 -3.03
C ILE A 333 1.52 7.88 -2.54
N ALA A 334 2.56 7.37 -1.88
CA ALA A 334 3.69 8.18 -1.44
C ALA A 334 4.39 8.90 -2.61
N ASN A 335 4.60 8.19 -3.73
CA ASN A 335 5.14 8.79 -4.95
C ASN A 335 4.19 9.85 -5.55
N ASP A 336 2.88 9.59 -5.56
CA ASP A 336 1.89 10.59 -5.99
C ASP A 336 1.92 11.84 -5.09
N ILE A 337 2.01 11.66 -3.77
CA ILE A 337 2.12 12.76 -2.79
C ILE A 337 3.33 13.65 -3.10
N VAL A 338 4.52 13.05 -3.27
CA VAL A 338 5.75 13.81 -3.53
C VAL A 338 5.67 14.59 -4.85
N SER A 339 5.10 13.97 -5.89
CA SER A 339 4.97 14.59 -7.21
C SER A 339 3.93 15.72 -7.22
N GLU A 340 2.81 15.56 -6.51
CA GLU A 340 1.71 16.54 -6.51
C GLU A 340 1.91 17.67 -5.49
N PHE A 341 2.68 17.42 -4.42
CA PHE A 341 2.94 18.40 -3.34
C PHE A 341 4.45 18.65 -3.14
N PRO A 342 5.18 19.07 -4.19
CA PRO A 342 6.62 19.31 -4.08
C PRO A 342 6.99 20.52 -3.19
N GLY A 343 6.00 21.30 -2.74
CA GLY A 343 6.22 22.41 -1.79
C GLY A 343 6.31 21.97 -0.33
N LEU A 344 5.93 20.73 -0.01
CA LEU A 344 6.08 20.19 1.34
C LEU A 344 7.54 19.82 1.62
N LYS A 345 7.97 20.03 2.87
CA LYS A 345 9.32 19.70 3.33
C LYS A 345 9.37 18.25 3.83
N TYR A 346 9.81 17.33 2.98
CA TYR A 346 10.05 15.94 3.38
C TYR A 346 11.44 15.83 4.01
N GLU A 347 11.51 15.44 5.29
CA GLU A 347 12.77 15.04 5.93
C GLU A 347 13.19 13.67 5.40
N LYS A 348 12.23 12.74 5.33
CA LYS A 348 12.45 11.35 4.95
C LYS A 348 11.31 10.82 4.10
N ILE A 349 11.64 9.99 3.12
CA ILE A 349 10.69 9.20 2.35
C ILE A 349 11.11 7.74 2.48
N ILE A 350 10.25 6.90 3.05
CA ILE A 350 10.55 5.50 3.37
C ILE A 350 9.58 4.60 2.62
N HIS A 351 10.10 3.80 1.72
CA HIS A 351 9.36 2.75 1.03
C HIS A 351 9.63 1.41 1.70
N MET A 352 8.58 0.70 2.09
CA MET A 352 8.67 -0.59 2.75
C MET A 352 8.05 -1.64 1.86
N ALA A 353 8.83 -2.60 1.37
CA ALA A 353 8.36 -3.66 0.46
C ALA A 353 7.46 -3.08 -0.66
N ALA A 354 7.94 -2.03 -1.33
CA ALA A 354 7.14 -1.24 -2.26
C ALA A 354 6.55 -2.09 -3.40
N ALA A 355 5.22 -2.06 -3.51
CA ALA A 355 4.45 -2.69 -4.59
C ALA A 355 4.24 -1.72 -5.78
N ASP A 356 5.10 -0.71 -5.88
CA ASP A 356 5.12 0.27 -6.95
C ASP A 356 6.30 -0.01 -7.88
N SER A 357 6.17 0.39 -9.15
CA SER A 357 7.22 0.18 -10.15
C SER A 357 8.44 1.06 -9.91
N LEU A 358 9.63 0.57 -10.31
CA LEU A 358 10.85 1.38 -10.36
C LEU A 358 10.64 2.64 -11.22
N ARG A 359 9.92 2.52 -12.34
CA ARG A 359 9.60 3.62 -13.25
C ARG A 359 8.80 4.71 -12.55
N ASN A 360 7.74 4.38 -11.82
CA ASN A 360 6.91 5.39 -11.15
C ASN A 360 7.72 6.13 -10.07
N PHE A 361 8.54 5.43 -9.29
CA PHE A 361 9.50 6.06 -8.36
C PHE A 361 10.45 7.02 -9.08
N MET A 362 11.06 6.57 -10.20
CA MET A 362 11.98 7.39 -10.98
C MET A 362 11.33 8.63 -11.59
N GLN A 363 10.07 8.54 -11.99
CA GLN A 363 9.36 9.65 -12.61
C GLN A 363 8.80 10.66 -11.61
N LYS A 364 8.41 10.21 -10.41
CA LYS A 364 7.68 11.04 -9.45
C LYS A 364 8.51 11.53 -8.28
N THR A 365 9.45 10.71 -7.79
CA THR A 365 10.16 11.00 -6.54
C THR A 365 11.62 11.37 -6.77
N LEU A 366 12.32 10.75 -7.74
CA LEU A 366 13.69 11.16 -8.06
C LEU A 366 13.84 12.65 -8.44
N PRO A 367 12.92 13.29 -9.21
CA PRO A 367 13.03 14.71 -9.51
C PRO A 367 13.03 15.56 -8.24
N TYR A 368 12.16 15.22 -7.27
CA TYR A 368 12.10 15.90 -5.99
C TYR A 368 13.42 15.75 -5.21
N LEU A 369 13.95 14.52 -5.10
CA LEU A 369 15.21 14.23 -4.41
C LEU A 369 16.42 14.91 -5.06
N ALA A 370 16.37 15.15 -6.37
CA ALA A 370 17.38 15.92 -7.08
C ALA A 370 17.39 17.39 -6.61
N SER A 371 16.21 18.00 -6.49
CA SER A 371 16.05 19.38 -5.99
C SER A 371 16.19 19.55 -4.46
N HIS A 372 16.03 18.49 -3.67
CA HIS A 372 16.04 18.52 -2.20
C HIS A 372 17.06 17.52 -1.63
N LYS A 373 18.35 17.91 -1.60
CA LYS A 373 19.47 17.04 -1.20
C LYS A 373 19.45 16.66 0.29
N GLU A 374 18.75 17.46 1.10
CA GLU A 374 18.52 17.24 2.52
C GLU A 374 17.54 16.10 2.77
N THR A 375 16.53 15.89 1.90
CA THR A 375 15.56 14.80 2.01
C THR A 375 16.24 13.47 1.79
N LYS A 376 16.03 12.50 2.69
CA LYS A 376 16.58 11.15 2.56
C LYS A 376 15.52 10.15 2.11
N PHE A 377 15.81 9.41 1.06
CA PHE A 377 14.97 8.33 0.59
C PHE A 377 15.54 6.98 0.99
N TYR A 378 14.68 6.11 1.54
CA TYR A 378 15.01 4.74 1.93
C TYR A 378 14.08 3.75 1.24
N ASN A 379 14.63 2.80 0.48
CA ASN A 379 13.88 1.67 -0.04
C ASN A 379 14.26 0.41 0.76
N LEU A 380 13.30 -0.09 1.54
CA LEU A 380 13.48 -1.22 2.45
C LEU A 380 12.90 -2.49 1.82
N MET A 381 13.74 -3.51 1.71
CA MET A 381 13.46 -4.75 0.98
C MET A 381 13.78 -5.97 1.84
N LEU A 382 13.07 -7.07 1.62
CA LEU A 382 13.40 -8.35 2.23
C LEU A 382 14.51 -9.06 1.45
N HIS A 383 15.21 -9.95 2.16
CA HIS A 383 16.12 -10.90 1.54
C HIS A 383 15.40 -11.71 0.43
N PRO A 384 16.01 -11.95 -0.74
CA PRO A 384 15.37 -12.71 -1.84
C PRO A 384 14.84 -14.08 -1.42
N VAL A 385 15.55 -14.79 -0.55
CA VAL A 385 15.08 -16.08 0.01
C VAL A 385 13.80 -15.94 0.84
N ASN A 386 13.64 -14.85 1.61
CA ASN A 386 12.42 -14.61 2.38
C ASN A 386 11.25 -14.28 1.44
N GLU A 387 11.50 -13.46 0.42
CA GLU A 387 10.51 -13.15 -0.63
C GLU A 387 10.05 -14.43 -1.32
N ASP A 388 10.96 -15.26 -1.84
CA ASP A 388 10.65 -16.48 -2.59
C ASP A 388 9.91 -17.54 -1.76
N GLN A 389 10.15 -17.58 -0.44
CA GLN A 389 9.60 -18.60 0.44
C GLN A 389 8.37 -18.14 1.22
N GLU A 390 7.92 -16.90 1.04
CA GLU A 390 6.72 -16.43 1.71
C GLU A 390 5.52 -17.29 1.30
N GLN A 391 4.74 -17.72 2.29
CA GLN A 391 3.57 -18.55 2.11
C GLN A 391 2.33 -17.70 2.36
N SER A 392 1.57 -17.46 1.29
CA SER A 392 0.31 -16.73 1.34
C SER A 392 -0.89 -17.69 1.33
N ALA A 393 -2.02 -17.26 1.90
CA ALA A 393 -3.29 -17.99 1.91
C ALA A 393 -3.19 -19.47 2.37
N PHE A 394 -2.49 -19.74 3.48
CA PHE A 394 -2.25 -21.09 4.02
C PHE A 394 -1.60 -22.05 3.01
N GLY A 395 -0.82 -21.51 2.06
CA GLY A 395 -0.19 -22.30 1.02
C GLY A 395 -1.16 -22.80 -0.04
N ALA A 396 -2.34 -22.22 -0.21
CA ALA A 396 -3.23 -22.50 -1.35
C ALA A 396 -2.91 -21.64 -2.59
N ALA A 397 -2.05 -20.64 -2.41
CA ALA A 397 -1.57 -19.74 -3.45
C ALA A 397 -0.08 -20.01 -3.78
N PRO A 398 0.44 -19.46 -4.89
CA PRO A 398 1.83 -19.68 -5.30
C PRO A 398 2.85 -19.30 -4.23
N GLU A 399 4.03 -19.91 -4.30
CA GLU A 399 5.13 -19.43 -3.47
C GLU A 399 5.52 -18.01 -3.87
N GLY A 400 6.02 -17.27 -2.89
CA GLY A 400 6.50 -15.93 -3.09
C GLY A 400 5.65 -14.90 -2.36
N SER A 401 6.29 -13.77 -2.05
CA SER A 401 5.62 -12.59 -1.56
C SER A 401 4.60 -12.08 -2.60
N LEU A 402 3.69 -11.21 -2.16
CA LEU A 402 2.81 -10.50 -3.07
C LEU A 402 3.59 -9.77 -4.18
N LEU A 403 4.80 -9.28 -3.88
CA LEU A 403 5.64 -8.58 -4.86
C LEU A 403 6.13 -9.48 -5.99
N ILE A 404 6.44 -10.75 -5.69
CA ILE A 404 6.75 -11.76 -6.71
C ILE A 404 5.53 -11.97 -7.61
N TRP A 405 4.35 -12.11 -7.01
CA TRP A 405 3.13 -12.28 -7.80
C TRP A 405 2.85 -11.06 -8.67
N LEU A 406 3.15 -9.85 -8.21
CA LEU A 406 3.01 -8.66 -9.05
C LEU A 406 3.84 -8.75 -10.32
N ASP A 407 5.12 -9.09 -10.22
CA ASP A 407 6.00 -9.13 -11.40
C ASP A 407 5.70 -10.29 -12.36
N TYR A 408 5.23 -11.44 -11.84
CA TYR A 408 5.14 -12.67 -12.62
C TYR A 408 3.71 -13.15 -12.92
N LEU A 409 2.69 -12.66 -12.21
CA LEU A 409 1.31 -13.19 -12.30
C LEU A 409 0.25 -12.09 -12.47
N LEU A 410 0.36 -11.00 -11.72
CA LEU A 410 -0.69 -9.99 -11.62
C LEU A 410 -0.46 -8.80 -12.54
N THR A 411 0.76 -8.62 -13.04
CA THR A 411 1.11 -7.59 -14.02
C THR A 411 1.94 -8.20 -15.15
N ASN A 412 2.06 -7.48 -16.26
CA ASN A 412 2.93 -7.85 -17.37
C ASN A 412 3.94 -6.71 -17.59
N PRO A 413 5.05 -6.67 -16.82
CA PRO A 413 6.00 -5.58 -16.90
C PRO A 413 6.72 -5.59 -18.26
N GLU A 414 6.58 -4.51 -19.03
CA GLU A 414 7.19 -4.39 -20.36
C GLU A 414 8.72 -4.35 -20.31
N THR A 415 9.28 -3.78 -19.24
CA THR A 415 10.71 -3.69 -19.01
C THR A 415 11.07 -3.93 -17.54
N THR A 416 12.36 -4.06 -17.24
CA THR A 416 12.85 -4.13 -15.85
C THR A 416 12.40 -2.95 -15.00
N LEU A 417 12.23 -1.76 -15.59
CA LEU A 417 11.77 -0.57 -14.85
C LEU A 417 10.28 -0.65 -14.47
N ASP A 418 9.50 -1.49 -15.15
CA ASP A 418 8.08 -1.67 -14.85
C ASP A 418 7.84 -2.67 -13.71
N ARG A 419 8.90 -3.37 -13.28
CA ARG A 419 8.88 -4.28 -12.13
C ARG A 419 8.87 -3.53 -10.80
N VAL A 420 8.37 -4.19 -9.77
CA VAL A 420 8.19 -3.57 -8.44
C VAL A 420 9.53 -3.23 -7.77
N ALA A 421 9.60 -2.05 -7.17
CA ALA A 421 10.81 -1.49 -6.54
C ALA A 421 11.14 -2.11 -5.18
N GLY A 422 10.17 -2.76 -4.53
CA GLY A 422 10.34 -3.38 -3.20
C GLY A 422 11.13 -4.69 -3.18
N ARG A 423 11.61 -5.17 -4.34
CA ARG A 423 12.39 -6.41 -4.45
C ARG A 423 13.84 -6.11 -4.80
N TRP A 424 14.77 -6.70 -4.04
CA TRP A 424 16.21 -6.62 -4.35
C TRP A 424 16.54 -7.08 -5.77
N GLU A 425 15.92 -8.18 -6.20
CA GLU A 425 16.13 -8.77 -7.52
C GLU A 425 15.78 -7.81 -8.68
N ASN A 426 14.93 -6.82 -8.44
CA ASN A 426 14.61 -5.77 -9.41
C ASN A 426 15.47 -4.52 -9.17
N ALA A 427 15.52 -4.05 -7.92
CA ALA A 427 16.20 -2.82 -7.54
C ALA A 427 17.69 -2.84 -7.91
N LYS A 428 18.37 -3.99 -7.75
CA LYS A 428 19.81 -4.13 -8.05
C LYS A 428 20.18 -3.74 -9.50
N TRP A 429 19.26 -3.93 -10.46
CA TRP A 429 19.49 -3.57 -11.86
C TRP A 429 19.27 -2.08 -12.13
N ALA A 430 18.48 -1.41 -11.30
CA ALA A 430 18.18 0.01 -11.42
C ALA A 430 19.11 0.90 -10.58
N VAL A 431 19.95 0.33 -9.70
CA VAL A 431 20.91 1.06 -8.84
C VAL A 431 21.72 2.11 -9.61
N PRO A 432 22.30 1.82 -10.80
CA PRO A 432 23.05 2.84 -11.55
C PRO A 432 22.22 4.06 -11.91
N LEU A 433 20.90 3.90 -12.11
CA LEU A 433 19.96 4.96 -12.45
C LEU A 433 19.52 5.79 -11.24
N PHE A 434 19.87 5.37 -10.03
CA PHE A 434 19.56 6.08 -8.77
C PHE A 434 20.70 6.97 -8.29
N THR A 435 21.84 6.96 -9.01
CA THR A 435 23.04 7.72 -8.64
C THR A 435 23.01 9.16 -9.13
N SER A 436 22.21 9.46 -10.16
CA SER A 436 22.08 10.81 -10.68
C SER A 436 20.73 11.02 -11.37
N TYR A 437 20.28 12.27 -11.41
CA TYR A 437 19.11 12.70 -12.17
C TYR A 437 19.44 13.98 -12.92
N GLN A 438 19.29 14.00 -14.25
CA GLN A 438 19.62 15.14 -15.12
C GLN A 438 21.02 15.74 -14.85
N GLY A 439 22.02 14.88 -14.64
CA GLY A 439 23.41 15.28 -14.37
C GLY A 439 23.70 15.70 -12.93
N GLN A 440 22.71 15.72 -12.04
CA GLN A 440 22.91 15.96 -10.62
C GLN A 440 23.10 14.65 -9.87
N GLU A 441 24.20 14.52 -9.13
CA GLU A 441 24.46 13.37 -8.27
C GLU A 441 23.42 13.28 -7.12
N LEU A 442 23.01 12.05 -6.80
CA LEU A 442 22.05 11.71 -5.76
C LEU A 442 22.75 10.89 -4.67
N SER A 443 23.19 11.54 -3.61
CA SER A 443 23.77 10.88 -2.41
C SER A 443 22.73 10.59 -1.32
N ASN A 444 21.48 10.98 -1.56
CA ASN A 444 20.38 10.94 -0.62
C ASN A 444 19.38 9.81 -0.87
N VAL A 445 19.74 8.86 -1.74
CA VAL A 445 19.02 7.61 -1.98
C VAL A 445 19.75 6.48 -1.26
N HIS A 446 18.99 5.65 -0.53
CA HIS A 446 19.50 4.60 0.33
C HIS A 446 18.69 3.32 0.14
N LEU A 447 19.35 2.18 0.02
CA LEU A 447 18.69 0.87 -0.11
C LEU A 447 19.02 0.01 1.10
N LYS A 448 18.01 -0.48 1.83
CA LYS A 448 18.22 -1.43 2.92
C LYS A 448 17.67 -2.80 2.53
N LEU A 449 18.52 -3.80 2.65
CA LEU A 449 18.17 -5.20 2.50
C LEU A 449 18.21 -5.86 3.88
N PHE A 450 17.04 -6.27 4.36
CA PHE A 450 16.93 -7.04 5.60
C PHE A 450 17.50 -8.44 5.41
N GLY A 451 18.07 -8.94 6.48
CA GLY A 451 18.79 -10.21 6.53
C GLY A 451 17.85 -11.40 6.60
N LEU A 452 18.44 -12.59 6.64
CA LEU A 452 17.66 -13.79 6.93
C LEU A 452 17.56 -13.97 8.44
N ARG A 453 16.36 -13.78 8.99
CA ARG A 453 16.03 -14.12 10.39
C ARG A 453 17.01 -13.51 11.40
N GLN A 454 17.22 -12.21 11.26
CA GLN A 454 18.03 -11.39 12.16
C GLN A 454 17.16 -10.75 13.24
N THR A 455 17.81 -10.21 14.26
CA THR A 455 17.19 -9.28 15.21
C THR A 455 17.83 -7.91 15.08
N MET A 456 17.04 -6.89 15.36
CA MET A 456 17.47 -5.52 15.53
C MET A 456 17.13 -5.06 16.95
N GLU A 457 17.83 -4.05 17.45
CA GLU A 457 17.65 -3.51 18.79
C GLU A 457 17.34 -2.01 18.70
N TYR A 458 16.23 -1.59 19.31
CA TYR A 458 15.94 -0.16 19.45
C TYR A 458 16.78 0.42 20.59
N ARG A 459 17.61 1.43 20.29
CA ARG A 459 18.63 1.93 21.23
C ARG A 459 18.05 2.55 22.50
N ASP A 460 16.88 3.17 22.40
CA ASP A 460 16.21 3.87 23.49
C ASP A 460 15.59 2.90 24.51
N THR A 461 15.05 1.77 24.05
CA THR A 461 14.41 0.78 24.92
C THR A 461 15.29 -0.44 25.24
N GLY A 462 16.33 -0.69 24.44
CA GLY A 462 17.09 -1.95 24.45
C GLY A 462 16.27 -3.15 23.96
N GLU A 463 15.09 -2.90 23.39
CA GLU A 463 14.17 -3.95 22.96
C GLU A 463 14.71 -4.63 21.70
N LYS A 464 14.93 -5.93 21.78
CA LYS A 464 15.33 -6.76 20.65
C LYS A 464 14.10 -7.30 19.94
N VAL A 465 13.93 -6.92 18.69
CA VAL A 465 12.83 -7.37 17.84
C VAL A 465 13.37 -8.09 16.61
N ALA A 466 12.64 -9.08 16.12
CA ALA A 466 12.98 -9.73 14.85
C ALA A 466 12.88 -8.72 13.70
N GLU A 467 13.85 -8.76 12.79
CA GLU A 467 13.76 -8.10 11.49
C GLU A 467 12.57 -8.66 10.69
N PRO A 468 11.98 -7.89 9.76
CA PRO A 468 10.90 -8.38 8.92
C PRO A 468 11.39 -9.55 8.07
N ILE A 469 10.62 -10.64 8.05
CA ILE A 469 10.88 -11.83 7.23
C ILE A 469 9.73 -12.13 6.26
N LYS A 470 8.58 -11.48 6.44
CA LYS A 470 7.42 -11.53 5.55
C LYS A 470 7.02 -10.12 5.14
N HIS A 471 6.32 -10.02 4.01
CA HIS A 471 5.84 -8.75 3.47
C HIS A 471 4.96 -7.97 4.48
N GLY A 472 4.16 -8.68 5.28
CA GLY A 472 3.29 -8.09 6.30
C GLY A 472 4.03 -7.52 7.52
N ASP A 473 5.20 -8.07 7.86
CA ASP A 473 5.89 -7.77 9.13
C ASP A 473 6.32 -6.31 9.25
N PHE A 474 6.53 -5.60 8.13
CA PHE A 474 6.94 -4.19 8.12
C PHE A 474 5.94 -3.29 8.87
N GLY A 475 4.64 -3.57 8.74
CA GLY A 475 3.59 -2.76 9.33
C GLY A 475 3.50 -2.87 10.86
N ASP A 476 4.19 -3.86 11.44
CA ASP A 476 4.14 -4.16 12.87
C ASP A 476 5.37 -3.62 13.62
N LYS A 477 6.26 -2.90 12.92
CA LYS A 477 7.50 -2.34 13.49
C LYS A 477 7.38 -0.83 13.66
N ARG A 478 8.24 -0.26 14.52
CA ARG A 478 8.42 1.20 14.68
C ARG A 478 9.25 1.75 13.52
N PHE A 479 8.68 1.71 12.32
CA PHE A 479 9.38 1.96 11.06
C PHE A 479 9.89 3.40 10.89
N TRP A 480 9.46 4.32 11.75
CA TRP A 480 9.94 5.71 11.81
C TRP A 480 11.23 5.88 12.64
N ARG A 481 11.71 4.81 13.29
CA ARG A 481 12.95 4.82 14.07
C ARG A 481 14.18 4.47 13.21
N PRO A 482 15.31 5.20 13.33
CA PRO A 482 16.53 5.00 12.53
C PRO A 482 17.04 3.55 12.50
N GLU A 483 16.94 2.84 13.62
CA GLU A 483 17.33 1.44 13.77
C GLU A 483 16.64 0.54 12.75
N PHE A 484 15.37 0.85 12.43
CA PHE A 484 14.62 0.10 11.46
C PHE A 484 15.08 0.36 10.02
N TYR A 485 15.31 1.62 9.62
CA TYR A 485 15.54 1.96 8.21
C TYR A 485 17.00 2.17 7.81
N TRP A 486 17.93 2.55 8.71
CA TRP A 486 19.29 2.95 8.29
C TRP A 486 20.39 2.90 9.37
N GLN A 487 20.41 1.87 10.22
CA GLN A 487 21.44 1.71 11.24
C GLN A 487 22.15 0.37 11.19
#